data_AF-A0A2T4BLF3-F1
#
_entry.id   AF-A0A2T4BLF3-F1
#
_cell.length_a   1.000
_cell.length_b   1.000
_cell.length_c   1.000
_cell.angle_alpha   90.00
_cell.angle_beta   90.00
_cell.angle_gamma   90.00
#
_symmetry.space_group_name_H-M   'P 1'
#
loop_
_entity.id
_entity.type
_entity.pdbx_description
1 polymer ?
#
loop_
_entity_poly.entity_id
_entity_poly.type
_entity_poly.pdbx_seq_one_letter_code
_entity_poly.pdbx_strand_id
1 'polypeptide(L)' 'MNPPTSTTRPIQKLSKAVAKCSVEATAYGKCIVADYNDVTKDKCAREFMRLKDCYLVSRHVPSSIHITV' A
#
# COMPACT_ATOMS: atom_id res chain seq x y z
N MET A 1 -16.20 25.19 -20.27
CA MET A 1 -15.86 24.33 -19.11
C MET A 1 -14.65 23.48 -19.51
N ASN A 2 -13.48 23.71 -18.91
CA ASN A 2 -12.30 22.85 -19.12
C ASN A 2 -12.48 21.59 -18.25
N PRO A 3 -12.30 20.36 -18.79
CA PRO A 3 -12.41 19.15 -17.99
C PRO A 3 -11.41 19.18 -16.83
N PRO A 4 -11.75 18.71 -15.61
CA PRO A 4 -10.80 18.65 -14.52
C PRO A 4 -9.64 17.74 -14.96
N THR A 5 -8.48 18.33 -15.17
CA THR A 5 -7.24 17.60 -15.40
C THR A 5 -7.06 16.65 -14.22
N SER A 6 -7.10 15.35 -14.51
CA SER A 6 -6.99 14.28 -13.53
C SER A 6 -5.58 14.30 -12.91
N THR A 7 -5.35 15.20 -11.96
CA THR A 7 -4.20 15.15 -11.06
C THR A 7 -4.39 13.90 -10.23
N THR A 8 -3.76 12.79 -10.64
CA THR A 8 -3.83 11.52 -9.92
C THR A 8 -3.32 11.79 -8.52
N ARG A 9 -4.23 11.87 -7.56
CA ARG A 9 -3.91 12.30 -6.21
C ARG A 9 -2.93 11.27 -5.63
N PRO A 10 -1.87 11.67 -4.93
CA PRO A 10 -0.93 10.72 -4.31
C PRO A 10 -1.63 9.58 -3.53
N ILE A 11 -2.77 9.90 -2.91
CA ILE A 11 -3.67 8.94 -2.25
C ILE A 11 -4.18 7.84 -3.20
N GLN A 12 -4.55 8.16 -4.44
CA GLN A 12 -4.99 7.18 -5.44
C GLN A 12 -3.86 6.25 -5.89
N LYS A 13 -2.62 6.76 -5.98
CA LYS A 13 -1.45 5.93 -6.29
C LYS A 13 -1.14 4.98 -5.14
N LEU A 14 -1.19 5.49 -3.91
CA LEU A 14 -0.99 4.70 -2.70
C LEU A 14 -2.05 3.60 -2.58
N SER A 15 -3.34 3.93 -2.71
CA SER A 15 -4.43 2.96 -2.61
C SER A 15 -4.35 1.84 -3.65
N LYS A 16 -3.98 2.16 -4.91
CA LYS A 16 -3.72 1.13 -5.93
C LYS A 16 -2.54 0.22 -5.57
N ALA A 17 -1.48 0.78 -4.99
CA ALA A 17 -0.35 -0.01 -4.53
C ALA A 17 -0.78 -0.93 -3.38
N VAL A 18 -1.45 -0.38 -2.36
CA VAL A 18 -1.97 -1.12 -1.19
C VAL A 18 -2.86 -2.27 -1.63
N ALA A 19 -3.75 -2.04 -2.62
CA ALA A 19 -4.61 -3.08 -3.16
C ALA A 19 -3.84 -4.23 -3.81
N LYS A 20 -2.75 -3.93 -4.53
CA LYS A 20 -1.87 -4.96 -5.15
C LYS A 20 -1.06 -5.76 -4.13
N CYS A 21 -0.70 -5.14 -3.01
CA CYS A 21 0.06 -5.75 -1.91
C CYS A 21 -0.82 -5.98 -0.69
N SER A 22 -2.11 -6.33 -0.90
CA SER A 22 -3.13 -6.34 0.15
C SER A 22 -2.85 -7.36 1.26
N VAL A 23 -2.20 -8.47 0.92
CA VAL A 23 -1.78 -9.51 1.87
C VAL A 23 -0.70 -8.97 2.81
N GLU A 24 0.36 -8.38 2.25
CA GLU A 24 1.46 -7.79 3.01
C GLU A 24 1.00 -6.57 3.80
N ALA A 25 0.14 -5.73 3.21
CA ALA A 25 -0.43 -4.56 3.85
C ALA A 25 -1.31 -4.95 5.06
N THR A 26 -2.11 -6.00 4.92
CA THR A 26 -2.93 -6.52 6.03
C THR A 26 -2.06 -7.09 7.14
N ALA A 27 -0.99 -7.83 6.81
CA ALA A 27 -0.07 -8.36 7.81
C ALA A 27 0.64 -7.24 8.59
N TYR A 28 1.12 -6.21 7.89
CA TYR A 28 1.71 -5.03 8.52
C TYR A 28 0.71 -4.28 9.40
N GLY A 29 -0.50 -4.04 8.90
CA GLY A 29 -1.56 -3.38 9.66
C GLY A 29 -1.95 -4.13 10.94
N LYS A 30 -2.04 -5.47 10.88
CA LYS A 30 -2.30 -6.31 12.07
C LYS A 30 -1.22 -6.16 13.13
N CYS A 31 0.05 -6.12 12.75
CA CYS A 31 1.16 -5.92 13.68
C CYS A 31 1.08 -4.54 14.37
N ILE A 32 0.78 -3.49 13.61
CA ILE A 32 0.65 -2.12 14.14
C ILE A 32 -0.55 -2.00 15.10
N VAL A 33 -1.70 -2.55 14.72
CA VAL A 33 -2.92 -2.46 15.54
C VAL A 33 -2.84 -3.31 16.82
N ALA A 34 -2.03 -4.38 16.82
CA ALA A 34 -1.83 -5.20 18.01
C ALA A 34 -1.30 -4.40 19.20
N ASP A 35 -0.51 -3.35 18.95
CA ASP A 35 -0.05 -2.43 19.98
C ASP A 35 0.23 -1.03 19.39
N TYR A 36 -0.87 -0.37 19.03
CA TYR A 36 -0.90 0.92 18.34
C TYR A 36 -0.29 2.07 19.14
N ASN A 37 -0.23 1.95 20.47
CA ASN A 37 0.28 3.01 21.34
C ASN A 37 1.81 3.05 21.42
N ASP A 38 2.48 1.95 21.07
CA ASP A 38 3.94 1.83 21.11
C ASP A 38 4.51 1.59 19.69
N VAL A 39 4.01 2.31 18.69
CA VAL A 39 4.54 2.18 17.32
C VAL A 39 5.86 2.93 17.19
N THR A 40 6.96 2.19 17.31
CA THR A 40 8.32 2.69 17.15
C THR A 40 9.01 2.08 15.94
N LYS A 41 10.16 2.64 15.56
CA LYS A 41 11.00 2.10 14.49
C LYS A 41 11.28 0.61 14.76
N ASP A 42 11.19 -0.19 13.70
CA ASP A 42 11.46 -1.63 13.66
C ASP A 42 10.47 -2.57 14.38
N LYS A 43 9.44 -2.06 15.08
CA LYS A 43 8.43 -2.88 15.76
C LYS A 43 7.75 -3.93 14.86
N CYS A 44 7.43 -3.53 13.64
CA CYS A 44 6.85 -4.38 12.60
C CYS A 44 7.78 -4.50 11.38
N ALA A 45 9.10 -4.51 11.60
CA ALA A 45 10.11 -4.46 10.54
C ALA A 45 9.93 -5.57 9.49
N ARG A 46 9.64 -6.79 9.93
CA ARG A 46 9.50 -7.95 9.04
C ARG A 46 8.34 -7.77 8.08
N GLU A 47 7.19 -7.38 8.59
CA GLU A 47 5.96 -7.15 7.82
C GLU A 47 6.13 -5.92 6.90
N PHE A 48 6.77 -4.87 7.43
CA PHE A 48 7.11 -3.67 6.66
C PHE A 48 8.03 -3.97 5.48
N MET A 49 9.08 -4.78 5.68
CA MET A 49 10.02 -5.15 4.63
C MET A 49 9.32 -5.91 3.50
N ARG A 50 8.43 -6.85 3.82
CA ARG A 50 7.64 -7.57 2.81
C ARG A 50 6.72 -6.64 2.02
N LEU A 51 6.03 -5.72 2.71
CA LEU A 51 5.18 -4.72 2.06
C LEU A 51 6.01 -3.79 1.14
N LYS A 52 7.16 -3.32 1.61
CA LYS A 52 8.10 -2.50 0.83
C LYS A 52 8.54 -3.25 -0.43
N ASP A 53 8.96 -4.50 -0.28
CA ASP A 53 9.45 -5.31 -1.40
C ASP A 53 8.34 -5.52 -2.44
N CYS A 54 7.11 -5.81 -2.00
CA CYS A 54 5.96 -5.90 -2.89
C CYS A 54 5.69 -4.58 -3.65
N TYR A 55 5.78 -3.42 -2.99
CA TYR A 55 5.63 -2.13 -3.67
C TYR A 55 6.72 -1.84 -4.70
N LEU A 56 7.97 -2.18 -4.38
CA LEU A 56 9.10 -1.95 -5.27
C LEU A 56 9.04 -2.84 -6.51
N VAL A 57 8.63 -4.10 -6.36
CA VAL A 57 8.40 -5.04 -7.48
C VAL A 57 7.19 -4.63 -8.32
N SER A 58 6.08 -4.24 -7.66
CA SER A 58 4.83 -3.84 -8.33
C SER A 58 4.94 -2.55 -9.14
N ARG A 59 6.05 -1.81 -8.99
CA ARG A 59 6.35 -0.60 -9.78
C ARG A 59 6.64 -0.90 -11.27
N HIS A 60 6.81 -2.17 -11.65
CA HIS A 60 7.21 -2.60 -12.99
C HIS A 60 6.14 -3.31 -13.86
N VAL A 61 4.86 -3.35 -13.45
CA VAL A 61 3.85 -4.17 -14.18
C VAL A 61 2.57 -3.39 -14.54
N PRO A 62 2.02 -3.60 -15.76
CA PRO A 62 1.06 -2.72 -16.41
C PRO A 62 -0.33 -2.75 -15.76
N SER A 63 -1.12 -1.76 -16.17
CA SER A 63 -2.31 -1.20 -15.51
C SER A 63 -3.55 -2.12 -15.35
N SER A 64 -3.45 -3.45 -15.46
CA SER A 64 -4.63 -4.29 -15.72
C SER A 64 -5.04 -5.31 -14.65
N ILE A 65 -4.51 -5.26 -13.42
CA ILE A 65 -5.07 -6.06 -12.32
C ILE A 65 -6.19 -5.25 -11.64
N HIS A 66 -7.38 -5.43 -12.21
CA HIS A 66 -8.69 -5.19 -11.61
C HIS A 66 -8.87 -6.09 -10.38
N ILE A 67 -9.66 -5.67 -9.37
CA ILE A 67 -10.79 -6.44 -8.82
C ILE A 67 -11.71 -5.51 -8.00
N THR A 68 -12.99 -5.60 -8.37
CA THR A 68 -14.25 -5.43 -7.66
C THR A 68 -14.15 -5.36 -6.12
N VAL A 69 -14.79 -4.34 -5.54
CA VAL A 69 -15.15 -4.31 -4.12
C VAL A 69 -16.22 -5.36 -3.81
#